data_AF-A0A350XLU9-F1
#
_entry.id   AF-A0A350XLU9-F1
#
_cell.length_a   1.000
_cell.length_b   1.000
_cell.length_c   1.000
_cell.angle_alpha   90.00
_cell.angle_beta   90.00
_cell.angle_gamma   90.00
#
_symmetry.space_group_name_H-M   'P 1'
#
loop_
_entity.id
_entity.type
_entity.pdbx_description
1 polymer ?
#
loop_
_entity_poly.entity_id
_entity_poly.type
_entity_poly.pdbx_seq_one_letter_code
_entity_poly.pdbx_strand_id
1 'polypeptide(L)'
;MMNAKTFCGKPVEGPFNMPHQGIYDTYNNSLHFQLGWHLACLGVITSLVAQHMYSMPPYAFLAQDYTTMAALYTHHQYIAGFIMVGAFAHGAIFLVRDYDPEQNKGNVLDRVLQHKEAIISHLSWVSLFLGFHTLGLYVHNDVVVAFGTPEKQILIEPVFAQFIQSSHGKVLYGMNALLSNADSIATTAWPNHGNVWLPGWLDAINAGTNSLFLTIGPGDFLVHHAIALGLHVTTLILVKGALDARGSKLMPDKKDFGYAFPCDGPGRGGTCD
;
A
#
# COMPACT_ATOMS: atom_id res chain seq x y z
N MET A 1 2.41 24.93 -14.00
CA MET A 1 3.58 24.10 -13.60
C MET A 1 3.66 22.78 -14.37
N MET A 2 2.53 22.09 -14.64
CA MET A 2 2.52 20.77 -15.33
C MET A 2 3.11 20.80 -16.75
N ASN A 3 2.96 21.91 -17.48
CA ASN A 3 3.51 22.08 -18.84
C ASN A 3 4.92 22.68 -18.86
N ALA A 4 5.61 22.82 -17.72
CA ALA A 4 6.96 23.38 -17.70
C ALA A 4 7.93 22.49 -18.49
N LYS A 5 8.86 23.10 -19.23
CA LYS A 5 9.91 22.39 -19.99
C LYS A 5 11.32 22.93 -19.72
N THR A 6 11.44 23.79 -18.70
CA THR A 6 12.70 24.43 -18.31
C THR A 6 12.84 24.46 -16.79
N PHE A 7 14.03 24.14 -16.28
CA PHE A 7 14.39 24.28 -14.87
C PHE A 7 15.69 25.09 -14.76
N CYS A 8 15.61 26.29 -14.18
CA CYS A 8 16.74 27.22 -14.03
C CYS A 8 17.53 27.43 -15.35
N GLY A 9 16.81 27.59 -16.48
CA GLY A 9 17.40 27.80 -17.80
C GLY A 9 17.85 26.52 -18.53
N LYS A 10 17.82 25.34 -17.89
CA LYS A 10 18.12 24.06 -18.54
C LYS A 10 16.85 23.40 -19.08
N PRO A 11 16.88 22.77 -20.28
CA PRO A 11 15.74 22.03 -20.81
C PRO A 11 15.47 20.77 -19.96
N VAL A 12 14.18 20.48 -19.71
CA VAL A 12 13.70 19.31 -18.99
C VAL A 12 12.39 18.80 -19.60
N GLU A 13 12.05 17.53 -19.42
CA GLU A 13 10.78 16.98 -19.91
C GLU A 13 9.56 17.44 -19.08
N GLY A 14 9.78 17.96 -17.87
CA GLY A 14 8.75 18.49 -16.98
C GLY A 14 9.16 18.42 -15.50
N PRO A 15 8.20 18.51 -14.57
CA PRO A 15 8.44 18.25 -13.16
C PRO A 15 9.19 16.92 -12.98
N PHE A 16 10.26 16.93 -12.19
CA PHE A 16 11.16 15.78 -12.00
C PHE A 16 11.74 15.19 -13.30
N ASN A 17 11.88 16.02 -14.35
CA ASN A 17 12.28 15.60 -15.69
C ASN A 17 11.37 14.52 -16.29
N MET A 18 10.07 14.57 -15.99
CA MET A 18 9.05 13.65 -16.50
C MET A 18 7.96 14.44 -17.24
N PRO A 19 7.39 13.89 -18.33
CA PRO A 19 6.45 14.61 -19.18
C PRO A 19 5.05 14.68 -18.56
N HIS A 20 4.70 15.83 -17.98
CA HIS A 20 3.40 16.08 -17.35
C HIS A 20 2.44 16.91 -18.21
N GLN A 21 2.74 17.11 -19.50
CA GLN A 21 1.85 17.87 -20.37
C GLN A 21 0.46 17.25 -20.45
N GLY A 22 -0.58 18.09 -20.44
CA GLY A 22 -1.98 17.65 -20.53
C GLY A 22 -2.55 17.03 -19.25
N ILE A 23 -1.73 16.68 -18.24
CA ILE A 23 -2.20 16.02 -17.01
C ILE A 23 -3.18 16.91 -16.22
N TYR A 24 -2.98 18.23 -16.24
CA TYR A 24 -3.90 19.16 -15.58
C TYR A 24 -5.31 19.05 -16.18
N ASP A 25 -5.43 19.07 -17.51
CA ASP A 25 -6.72 19.00 -18.20
C ASP A 25 -7.32 17.60 -18.07
N THR A 26 -6.52 16.54 -18.21
CA THR A 26 -6.94 15.15 -17.99
C THR A 26 -7.53 14.95 -16.60
N TYR A 27 -6.89 15.51 -15.56
CA TYR A 27 -7.40 15.48 -14.19
C TYR A 27 -8.64 16.35 -14.02
N ASN A 28 -8.59 17.60 -14.47
CA ASN A 28 -9.59 18.62 -14.18
C ASN A 28 -10.91 18.38 -14.92
N ASN A 29 -10.86 17.77 -16.11
CA ASN A 29 -12.03 17.54 -16.95
C ASN A 29 -12.70 16.19 -16.69
N SER A 30 -12.02 15.23 -16.06
CA SER A 30 -12.61 13.91 -15.73
C SER A 30 -13.01 13.82 -14.26
N LEU A 31 -14.31 13.72 -14.00
CA LEU A 31 -14.84 13.41 -12.67
C LEU A 31 -14.45 12.00 -12.21
N HIS A 32 -14.28 11.04 -13.14
CA HIS A 32 -13.84 9.70 -12.80
C HIS A 32 -12.37 9.68 -12.36
N PHE A 33 -11.50 10.49 -13.00
CA PHE A 33 -10.13 10.66 -12.53
C PHE A 33 -10.10 11.27 -11.13
N GLN A 34 -10.84 12.36 -10.92
CA GLN A 34 -10.91 13.04 -9.62
C GLN A 34 -11.42 12.09 -8.54
N LEU A 35 -12.54 11.41 -8.79
CA LEU A 35 -13.13 10.50 -7.82
C LEU A 35 -12.19 9.32 -7.52
N GLY A 36 -11.58 8.71 -8.53
CA GLY A 36 -10.59 7.65 -8.33
C GLY A 36 -9.40 8.12 -7.50
N TRP A 37 -8.87 9.30 -7.81
CA TRP A 37 -7.74 9.90 -7.08
C TRP A 37 -8.09 10.23 -5.63
N HIS A 38 -9.23 10.88 -5.40
CA HIS A 38 -9.68 11.27 -4.06
C HIS A 38 -10.05 10.07 -3.20
N LEU A 39 -10.65 9.03 -3.78
CA LEU A 39 -10.89 7.76 -3.08
C LEU A 39 -9.56 7.12 -2.68
N ALA A 40 -8.54 7.07 -3.55
CA ALA A 40 -7.23 6.54 -3.18
C ALA A 40 -6.62 7.30 -1.99
N CYS A 41 -6.66 8.63 -2.01
CA CYS A 41 -6.20 9.46 -0.87
C CYS A 41 -7.00 9.17 0.40
N LEU A 42 -8.34 9.13 0.30
CA LEU A 42 -9.23 8.88 1.43
C LEU A 42 -9.03 7.48 2.02
N GLY A 43 -8.84 6.46 1.18
CA GLY A 43 -8.59 5.08 1.60
C GLY A 43 -7.29 4.94 2.39
N VAL A 44 -6.23 5.60 1.93
CA VAL A 44 -4.94 5.66 2.66
C VAL A 44 -5.10 6.29 4.03
N ILE A 45 -5.72 7.47 4.12
CA ILE A 45 -5.90 8.13 5.43
C ILE A 45 -6.89 7.38 6.33
N THR A 46 -7.88 6.67 5.78
CA THR A 46 -8.81 5.85 6.57
C THR A 46 -8.09 4.68 7.22
N SER A 47 -7.20 4.00 6.48
CA SER A 47 -6.32 2.97 7.04
C SER A 47 -5.37 3.55 8.09
N LEU A 48 -4.80 4.75 7.83
CA LEU A 48 -3.95 5.45 8.79
C LEU A 48 -4.68 5.76 10.11
N VAL A 49 -5.94 6.21 10.03
CA VAL A 49 -6.80 6.43 11.20
C VAL A 49 -6.94 5.13 12.00
N ALA A 50 -7.22 3.99 11.34
CA ALA A 50 -7.29 2.70 12.03
C ALA A 50 -5.99 2.36 12.76
N GLN A 51 -4.84 2.50 12.09
CA GLN A 51 -3.52 2.18 12.64
C GLN A 51 -3.11 3.10 13.80
N HIS A 52 -3.40 4.40 13.70
CA HIS A 52 -3.06 5.35 14.74
C HIS A 52 -4.01 5.30 15.93
N MET A 53 -5.32 5.08 15.73
CA MET A 53 -6.28 5.08 16.84
C MET A 53 -6.06 3.92 17.82
N TYR A 54 -5.66 2.73 17.33
CA TYR A 54 -5.44 1.61 18.24
C TYR A 54 -4.12 1.74 19.02
N SER A 55 -3.09 2.34 18.42
CA SER A 55 -1.75 2.48 18.99
C SER A 55 -1.59 3.75 19.84
N MET A 56 -2.31 4.82 19.49
CA MET A 56 -2.35 6.11 20.19
C MET A 56 -3.81 6.50 20.47
N PRO A 57 -4.46 5.90 21.49
CA PRO A 57 -5.88 6.12 21.78
C PRO A 57 -6.19 7.60 22.06
N PRO A 58 -7.01 8.28 21.24
CA PRO A 58 -7.26 9.71 21.37
C PRO A 58 -8.38 10.05 22.37
N TYR A 59 -9.15 9.05 22.80
CA TYR A 59 -10.30 9.22 23.69
C TYR A 59 -10.04 8.61 25.07
N ALA A 60 -10.47 9.32 26.11
CA ALA A 60 -10.32 8.86 27.48
C ALA A 60 -10.99 7.49 27.68
N PHE A 61 -10.27 6.58 28.36
CA PHE A 61 -10.71 5.21 28.69
C PHE A 61 -10.99 4.27 27.50
N LEU A 62 -10.80 4.71 26.26
CA LEU A 62 -11.05 3.88 25.08
C LEU A 62 -10.18 2.60 25.06
N ALA A 63 -8.93 2.70 25.52
CA ALA A 63 -8.02 1.56 25.61
C ALA A 63 -8.47 0.46 26.59
N GLN A 64 -9.42 0.75 27.48
CA GLN A 64 -10.00 -0.21 28.42
C GLN A 64 -11.24 -0.91 27.84
N ASP A 65 -11.88 -0.32 26.84
CA ASP A 65 -12.99 -0.92 26.11
C ASP A 65 -12.46 -1.70 24.90
N TYR A 66 -12.10 -2.96 25.15
CA TYR A 66 -11.52 -3.82 24.12
C TYR A 66 -12.48 -4.12 22.97
N THR A 67 -13.78 -4.23 23.24
CA THR A 67 -14.78 -4.53 22.20
C THR A 67 -14.94 -3.34 21.26
N THR A 68 -15.04 -2.13 21.82
CA THR A 68 -15.12 -0.91 21.00
C THR A 68 -13.85 -0.68 20.21
N MET A 69 -12.66 -0.91 20.80
CA MET A 69 -11.39 -0.78 20.07
C MET A 69 -11.28 -1.76 18.90
N ALA A 70 -11.64 -3.03 19.10
CA ALA A 70 -11.67 -4.03 18.04
C ALA A 70 -12.65 -3.62 16.93
N ALA A 71 -13.87 -3.19 17.31
CA ALA A 71 -14.88 -2.76 16.36
C ALA A 71 -14.40 -1.56 15.53
N LEU A 72 -13.80 -0.54 16.15
CA LEU A 72 -13.31 0.65 15.46
C LEU A 72 -12.19 0.32 14.46
N TYR A 73 -11.22 -0.51 14.85
CA TYR A 73 -10.15 -0.94 13.95
C TYR A 73 -10.70 -1.71 12.76
N THR A 74 -11.53 -2.74 13.00
CA THR A 74 -12.14 -3.54 11.95
C THR A 74 -13.00 -2.68 11.03
N HIS A 75 -13.84 -1.81 11.58
CA HIS A 75 -14.70 -0.91 10.82
C HIS A 75 -13.93 -0.04 9.82
N HIS A 76 -12.91 0.70 10.30
CA HIS A 76 -12.14 1.59 9.44
C HIS A 76 -11.32 0.83 8.40
N GLN A 77 -10.78 -0.36 8.73
CA GLN A 77 -10.06 -1.18 7.76
C GLN A 77 -10.95 -1.73 6.65
N TYR A 78 -12.18 -2.16 6.96
CA TYR A 78 -13.13 -2.56 5.93
C TYR A 78 -13.52 -1.37 5.03
N ILE A 79 -13.80 -0.19 5.61
CA ILE A 79 -14.09 1.02 4.84
C ILE A 79 -12.90 1.37 3.92
N ALA A 80 -11.68 1.35 4.45
CA ALA A 80 -10.48 1.61 3.66
C ALA A 80 -10.38 0.64 2.46
N GLY A 81 -10.66 -0.64 2.67
CA GLY A 81 -10.70 -1.64 1.59
C GLY A 81 -11.72 -1.30 0.50
N PHE A 82 -12.97 -0.99 0.87
CA PHE A 82 -14.00 -0.60 -0.09
C PHE A 82 -13.63 0.66 -0.89
N ILE A 83 -13.11 1.68 -0.19
CA ILE A 83 -12.69 2.94 -0.79
C ILE A 83 -11.53 2.70 -1.78
N MET A 84 -10.55 1.88 -1.42
CA MET A 84 -9.41 1.55 -2.29
C MET A 84 -9.84 0.79 -3.55
N VAL A 85 -10.74 -0.19 -3.44
CA VAL A 85 -11.29 -0.88 -4.61
C VAL A 85 -12.06 0.10 -5.50
N GLY A 86 -12.88 0.98 -4.91
CA GLY A 86 -13.58 2.04 -5.63
C GLY A 86 -12.65 2.99 -6.37
N ALA A 87 -11.51 3.33 -5.78
CA ALA A 87 -10.50 4.19 -6.40
C ALA A 87 -10.01 3.62 -7.75
N PHE A 88 -9.62 2.35 -7.77
CA PHE A 88 -9.18 1.66 -8.98
C PHE A 88 -10.32 1.42 -9.98
N ALA A 89 -11.54 1.14 -9.49
CA ALA A 89 -12.71 1.03 -10.36
C ALA A 89 -12.96 2.35 -11.11
N HIS A 90 -12.95 3.49 -10.42
CA HIS A 90 -13.08 4.80 -11.07
C HIS A 90 -11.90 5.15 -11.97
N GLY A 91 -10.68 4.70 -11.64
CA GLY A 91 -9.53 4.80 -12.54
C GLY A 91 -9.71 4.02 -13.85
N ALA A 92 -10.25 2.80 -13.77
CA ALA A 92 -10.59 2.00 -14.96
C ALA A 92 -11.72 2.64 -15.78
N ILE A 93 -12.76 3.18 -15.12
CA ILE A 93 -13.85 3.90 -15.80
C ILE A 93 -13.31 5.14 -16.52
N PHE A 94 -12.41 5.90 -15.88
CA PHE A 94 -11.70 7.01 -16.51
C PHE A 94 -10.96 6.56 -17.79
N LEU A 95 -10.20 5.46 -17.72
CA LEU A 95 -9.46 4.94 -18.87
C LEU A 95 -10.37 4.53 -20.03
N VAL A 96 -11.58 4.04 -19.75
CA VAL A 96 -12.54 3.68 -20.80
C VAL A 96 -13.24 4.90 -21.39
N ARG A 97 -13.77 5.78 -20.55
CA ARG A 97 -14.71 6.83 -20.96
C ARG A 97 -14.07 8.16 -21.28
N ASP A 98 -13.10 8.59 -20.47
CA ASP A 98 -12.65 9.98 -20.43
C ASP A 98 -11.21 10.15 -20.92
N TYR A 99 -10.42 9.05 -20.98
CA TYR A 99 -9.05 9.12 -21.48
C TYR A 99 -8.98 9.34 -22.99
N ASP A 100 -8.39 10.48 -23.37
CA ASP A 100 -8.02 10.83 -24.74
C ASP A 100 -6.51 10.60 -24.98
N PRO A 101 -6.13 9.61 -25.83
CA PRO A 101 -4.74 9.34 -26.17
C PRO A 101 -4.02 10.51 -26.85
N GLU A 102 -4.71 11.34 -27.64
CA GLU A 102 -4.06 12.41 -28.39
C GLU A 102 -3.63 13.55 -27.45
N GLN A 103 -4.48 13.90 -26.47
CA GLN A 103 -4.15 14.91 -25.45
C GLN A 103 -3.05 14.44 -24.49
N ASN A 104 -2.92 13.14 -24.27
CA ASN A 104 -1.98 12.56 -23.31
C ASN A 104 -0.71 11.99 -23.96
N LYS A 105 -0.54 12.15 -25.27
CA LYS A 105 0.56 11.57 -26.02
C LYS A 105 1.93 11.94 -25.44
N GLY A 106 2.73 10.90 -25.16
CA GLY A 106 4.08 11.01 -24.63
C GLY A 106 4.17 11.51 -23.19
N ASN A 107 3.04 11.70 -22.48
CA ASN A 107 3.05 12.06 -21.07
C ASN A 107 3.19 10.82 -20.17
N VAL A 108 3.26 11.03 -18.85
CA VAL A 108 3.44 9.94 -17.87
C VAL A 108 2.35 8.87 -17.95
N LEU A 109 1.09 9.23 -18.25
CA LEU A 109 -0.02 8.29 -18.31
C LEU A 109 0.05 7.43 -19.57
N ASP A 110 0.33 8.04 -20.72
CA ASP A 110 0.56 7.31 -21.97
C ASP A 110 1.77 6.37 -21.85
N ARG A 111 2.87 6.85 -21.24
CA ARG A 111 4.05 6.01 -20.99
C ARG A 111 3.69 4.77 -20.18
N VAL A 112 2.91 4.89 -19.08
CA VAL A 112 2.44 3.74 -18.28
C VAL A 112 1.69 2.72 -19.15
N LEU A 113 0.79 3.17 -20.01
CA LEU A 113 0.01 2.30 -20.89
C LEU A 113 0.89 1.56 -21.92
N GLN A 114 1.96 2.19 -22.40
CA GLN A 114 2.87 1.60 -23.39
C GLN A 114 3.68 0.40 -22.87
N HIS A 115 3.84 0.26 -21.55
CA HIS A 115 4.55 -0.87 -20.93
C HIS A 115 3.69 -1.59 -19.89
N LYS A 116 2.36 -1.61 -20.09
CA LYS A 116 1.41 -2.23 -19.17
C LYS A 116 1.70 -3.71 -18.90
N GLU A 117 2.17 -4.46 -19.89
CA GLU A 117 2.50 -5.88 -19.76
C GLU A 117 3.69 -6.10 -18.83
N ALA A 118 4.65 -5.17 -18.82
CA ALA A 118 5.77 -5.23 -17.89
C ALA A 118 5.28 -5.02 -16.44
N ILE A 119 4.40 -4.04 -16.21
CA ILE A 119 3.81 -3.77 -14.89
C ILE A 119 3.02 -4.99 -14.40
N ILE A 120 2.11 -5.51 -15.23
CA ILE A 120 1.25 -6.65 -14.89
C ILE A 120 2.07 -7.91 -14.62
N SER A 121 3.10 -8.19 -15.44
CA SER A 121 3.93 -9.38 -15.26
C SER A 121 4.77 -9.33 -13.97
N HIS A 122 5.30 -8.16 -13.60
CA HIS A 122 6.03 -8.00 -12.35
C HIS A 122 5.11 -8.13 -11.12
N LEU A 123 3.91 -7.54 -11.15
CA LEU A 123 2.91 -7.73 -10.09
C LEU A 123 2.49 -9.20 -9.95
N SER A 124 2.35 -9.91 -11.07
CA SER A 124 2.09 -11.35 -11.08
C SER A 124 3.24 -12.13 -10.44
N TRP A 125 4.49 -11.83 -10.81
CA TRP A 125 5.66 -12.45 -10.21
C TRP A 125 5.74 -12.24 -8.69
N VAL A 126 5.56 -11.01 -8.21
CA VAL A 126 5.60 -10.72 -6.76
C VAL A 126 4.48 -11.48 -6.04
N SER A 127 3.28 -11.53 -6.60
CA SER A 127 2.14 -12.24 -6.02
C SER A 127 2.39 -13.74 -5.91
N LEU A 128 2.94 -14.36 -6.98
CA LEU A 128 3.32 -15.77 -6.98
C LEU A 128 4.46 -16.05 -6.01
N PHE A 129 5.48 -15.19 -5.99
CA PHE A 129 6.61 -15.29 -5.08
C PHE A 129 6.14 -15.26 -3.62
N LEU A 130 5.38 -14.24 -3.22
CA LEU A 130 4.84 -14.14 -1.88
C LEU A 130 3.92 -15.33 -1.55
N GLY A 131 3.07 -15.75 -2.49
CA GLY A 131 2.14 -16.86 -2.30
C GLY A 131 2.83 -18.17 -2.02
N PHE A 132 3.78 -18.58 -2.87
CA PHE A 132 4.50 -19.84 -2.71
C PHE A 132 5.31 -19.89 -1.42
N HIS A 133 6.03 -18.83 -1.08
CA HIS A 133 6.90 -18.85 0.11
C HIS A 133 6.12 -18.69 1.41
N THR A 134 5.13 -17.80 1.46
CA THR A 134 4.35 -17.57 2.68
C THR A 134 3.52 -18.81 3.03
N LEU A 135 2.77 -19.35 2.06
CA LEU A 135 1.99 -20.57 2.28
C LEU A 135 2.91 -21.77 2.55
N GLY A 136 4.04 -21.87 1.82
CA GLY A 136 5.02 -22.93 2.03
C GLY A 136 5.57 -22.97 3.46
N LEU A 137 5.86 -21.81 4.05
CA LEU A 137 6.32 -21.73 5.45
C LEU A 137 5.22 -22.09 6.45
N TYR A 138 3.97 -21.64 6.23
CA TYR A 138 2.84 -22.06 7.09
C TYR A 138 2.66 -23.58 7.06
N VAL A 139 2.62 -24.18 5.87
CA VAL A 139 2.45 -25.64 5.72
C VAL A 139 3.64 -26.40 6.31
N HIS A 140 4.87 -25.92 6.09
CA HIS A 140 6.06 -26.50 6.73
C HIS A 140 5.92 -26.52 8.25
N ASN A 141 5.57 -25.38 8.85
CA ASN A 141 5.42 -25.22 10.30
C ASN A 141 4.30 -26.12 10.86
N ASP A 142 3.15 -26.19 10.19
CA ASP A 142 2.05 -27.09 10.58
C ASP A 142 2.49 -28.56 10.56
N VAL A 143 3.19 -29.00 9.50
CA VAL A 143 3.63 -30.39 9.37
C VAL A 143 4.64 -30.79 10.45
N VAL A 144 5.66 -29.95 10.72
CA VAL A 144 6.67 -30.29 11.73
C VAL A 144 6.09 -30.26 13.16
N VAL A 145 5.11 -29.40 13.43
CA VAL A 145 4.38 -29.36 14.70
C VAL A 145 3.48 -30.60 14.82
N ALA A 146 2.76 -30.99 13.76
CA ALA A 146 1.95 -32.19 13.75
C ALA A 146 2.79 -33.47 13.99
N PHE A 147 4.05 -33.48 13.58
CA PHE A 147 5.01 -34.56 13.88
C PHE A 147 5.66 -34.45 15.27
N GLY A 148 5.25 -33.51 16.11
CA GLY A 148 5.77 -33.35 17.48
C GLY A 148 7.20 -32.81 17.55
N THR A 149 7.68 -32.16 16.47
CA THR A 149 9.02 -31.54 16.39
C THR A 149 8.93 -30.03 16.16
N PRO A 150 8.36 -29.25 17.10
CA PRO A 150 8.15 -27.81 16.93
C PRO A 150 9.45 -27.01 16.80
N GLU A 151 10.60 -27.55 17.24
CA GLU A 151 11.92 -26.94 17.10
C GLU A 151 12.41 -26.88 15.64
N LYS A 152 11.77 -27.64 14.73
CA LYS A 152 12.09 -27.64 13.29
C LYS A 152 11.28 -26.62 12.49
N GLN A 153 10.48 -25.79 13.16
CA GLN A 153 9.80 -24.68 12.52
C GLN A 153 10.81 -23.68 11.95
N ILE A 154 10.45 -23.04 10.85
CA ILE A 154 11.21 -21.92 10.29
C ILE A 154 10.60 -20.65 10.86
N LEU A 155 11.26 -20.09 11.86
CA LEU A 155 10.85 -18.89 12.57
C LEU A 155 11.83 -17.76 12.26
N ILE A 156 11.38 -16.81 11.43
CA ILE A 156 12.20 -15.68 10.98
C ILE A 156 11.83 -14.45 11.82
N GLU A 157 12.82 -13.86 12.48
CA GLU A 157 12.62 -12.62 13.24
C GLU A 157 12.40 -11.42 12.30
N PRO A 158 11.42 -10.55 12.56
CA PRO A 158 11.18 -9.34 11.77
C PRO A 158 12.17 -8.23 12.15
N VAL A 159 13.47 -8.48 11.96
CA VAL A 159 14.57 -7.61 12.42
C VAL A 159 14.48 -6.18 11.89
N PHE A 160 13.98 -5.99 10.67
CA PHE A 160 13.78 -4.65 10.11
C PHE A 160 12.68 -3.86 10.83
N ALA A 161 11.59 -4.53 11.22
CA ALA A 161 10.52 -3.89 11.98
C ALA A 161 10.94 -3.66 13.45
N GLN A 162 11.68 -4.59 14.05
CA GLN A 162 12.27 -4.43 15.39
C GLN A 162 13.29 -3.27 15.42
N PHE A 163 14.05 -3.08 14.34
CA PHE A 163 14.94 -1.94 14.16
C PHE A 163 14.18 -0.61 14.12
N ILE A 164 13.01 -0.56 13.47
CA ILE A 164 12.16 0.63 13.48
C ILE A 164 11.64 0.90 14.91
N GLN A 165 11.18 -0.12 15.63
CA GLN A 165 10.76 0.06 17.04
C GLN A 165 11.92 0.57 17.91
N SER A 166 13.12 0.05 17.71
CA SER A 166 14.33 0.51 18.41
C SER A 166 14.69 1.95 18.03
N SER A 167 14.58 2.29 16.74
CA SER A 167 14.80 3.65 16.25
C SER A 167 13.84 4.66 16.85
N HIS A 168 12.64 4.23 17.25
CA HIS A 168 11.64 5.01 17.97
C HIS A 168 11.85 5.03 19.49
N GLY A 169 12.88 4.38 20.03
CA GLY A 169 13.22 4.44 21.45
C GLY A 169 12.78 3.22 22.27
N LYS A 170 12.31 2.15 21.63
CA LYS A 170 12.02 0.89 22.33
C LYS A 170 13.31 0.15 22.66
N VAL A 171 13.61 -0.02 23.94
CA VAL A 171 14.90 -0.60 24.38
C VAL A 171 14.93 -2.12 24.37
N LEU A 172 13.76 -2.77 24.27
CA LEU A 172 13.58 -4.23 24.40
C LEU A 172 14.50 -5.06 23.49
N TYR A 173 14.79 -4.59 22.27
CA TYR A 173 15.57 -5.33 21.28
C TYR A 173 17.08 -5.07 21.33
N GLY A 174 17.53 -4.12 22.15
CA GLY A 174 18.96 -3.86 22.37
C GLY A 174 19.76 -3.33 21.16
N MET A 175 19.11 -2.82 20.12
CA MET A 175 19.79 -2.39 18.87
C MET A 175 20.52 -1.03 18.97
N ASN A 176 20.38 -0.30 20.08
CA ASN A 176 21.06 0.96 20.41
C ASN A 176 21.13 1.97 19.22
N ALA A 177 20.00 2.21 18.57
CA ALA A 177 19.86 3.01 17.36
C ALA A 177 18.95 4.23 17.58
N LEU A 178 19.37 5.40 17.09
CA LEU A 178 18.62 6.66 17.13
C LEU A 178 18.05 6.92 18.54
N LEU A 179 16.71 6.95 18.70
CA LEU A 179 16.06 7.30 19.97
C LEU A 179 16.26 6.26 21.09
N SER A 180 16.69 5.03 20.76
CA SER A 180 17.07 4.05 21.79
C SER A 180 18.50 4.24 22.32
N ASN A 181 19.27 5.15 21.72
CA ASN A 181 20.58 5.56 22.20
C ASN A 181 20.50 6.96 22.83
N ALA A 182 20.74 7.06 24.13
CA ALA A 182 20.67 8.32 24.88
C ALA A 182 21.60 9.42 24.32
N ASP A 183 22.74 9.02 23.77
CA ASP A 183 23.78 9.93 23.26
C ASP A 183 23.61 10.26 21.77
N SER A 184 22.58 9.73 21.11
CA SER A 184 22.34 9.99 19.68
C SER A 184 22.00 11.46 19.43
N ILE A 185 22.40 11.98 18.27
CA ILE A 185 21.97 13.29 17.77
C ILE A 185 20.44 13.36 17.69
N ALA A 186 19.78 12.25 17.33
CA ALA A 186 18.32 12.17 17.28
C ALA A 186 17.69 12.33 18.68
N THR A 187 18.29 11.71 19.69
CA THR A 187 17.83 11.76 21.08
C THR A 187 18.09 13.12 21.71
N THR A 188 19.31 13.64 21.55
CA THR A 188 19.72 14.94 22.11
C THR A 188 19.10 16.12 21.36
N ALA A 189 18.62 15.91 20.12
CA ALA A 189 18.13 16.95 19.21
C ALA A 189 19.13 18.10 19.03
N TRP A 190 20.43 17.80 18.94
CA TRP A 190 21.41 18.82 18.60
C TRP A 190 21.09 19.41 17.21
N PRO A 191 21.12 20.76 17.03
CA PRO A 191 21.67 21.75 17.95
C PRO A 191 20.67 22.42 18.91
N ASN A 192 19.36 22.25 18.72
CA ASN A 192 18.36 23.04 19.44
C ASN A 192 17.91 22.43 20.77
N HIS A 193 18.19 21.15 21.02
CA HIS A 193 17.77 20.41 22.22
C HIS A 193 16.26 20.55 22.52
N GLY A 194 15.45 20.68 21.47
CA GLY A 194 14.02 21.02 21.54
C GLY A 194 13.09 19.80 21.66
N ASN A 195 13.58 18.66 22.14
CA ASN A 195 12.90 17.36 22.20
C ASN A 195 11.93 17.24 23.39
N VAL A 196 11.08 18.25 23.62
CA VAL A 196 10.18 18.33 24.80
C VAL A 196 9.19 17.16 24.88
N TRP A 197 8.78 16.61 23.74
CA TRP A 197 7.86 15.46 23.68
C TRP A 197 8.55 14.12 24.02
N LEU A 198 9.88 14.07 23.96
CA LEU A 198 10.62 12.81 23.97
C LEU A 198 10.53 12.05 25.29
N PRO A 199 10.61 12.67 26.49
CA PRO A 199 10.46 11.93 27.74
C PRO A 199 9.13 11.18 27.83
N GLY A 200 8.01 11.87 27.57
CA GLY A 200 6.69 11.23 27.61
C GLY A 200 6.51 10.16 26.52
N TRP A 201 7.13 10.33 25.35
CA TRP A 201 7.16 9.32 24.30
C TRP A 201 7.94 8.06 24.71
N LEU A 202 9.16 8.23 25.27
CA LEU A 202 10.01 7.13 25.72
C LEU A 202 9.39 6.36 26.89
N ASP A 203 8.70 7.07 27.78
CA ASP A 203 7.92 6.45 28.85
C ASP A 203 6.81 5.58 28.27
N ALA A 204 6.02 6.12 27.32
CA ALA A 204 4.90 5.42 26.73
C ALA A 204 5.32 4.18 25.91
N ILE A 205 6.35 4.28 25.07
CA ILE A 205 6.78 3.17 24.19
C ILE A 205 7.43 2.02 24.96
N ASN A 206 7.96 2.29 26.17
CA ASN A 206 8.60 1.29 27.02
C ASN A 206 7.72 0.79 28.18
N ALA A 207 6.52 1.34 28.37
CA ALA A 207 5.63 0.98 29.48
C ALA A 207 5.12 -0.48 29.45
N GLY A 208 5.07 -1.11 28.28
CA GLY A 208 4.63 -2.51 28.10
C GLY A 208 3.16 -2.80 28.46
N THR A 209 2.39 -1.77 28.79
CA THR A 209 0.99 -1.86 29.26
C THR A 209 0.00 -1.22 28.29
N ASN A 210 0.46 -0.80 27.12
CA ASN A 210 -0.33 -0.18 26.06
C ASN A 210 -0.05 -0.85 24.70
N SER A 211 -0.72 -0.38 23.65
CA SER A 211 -0.56 -0.89 22.28
C SER A 211 0.44 -0.08 21.43
N LEU A 212 1.21 0.83 22.04
CA LEU A 212 2.18 1.65 21.31
C LEU A 212 3.40 0.79 20.95
N PHE A 213 3.54 0.46 19.67
CA PHE A 213 4.57 -0.46 19.16
C PHE A 213 4.63 -1.78 19.94
N LEU A 214 3.60 -2.60 19.82
CA LEU A 214 3.57 -3.95 20.39
C LEU A 214 4.83 -4.75 20.03
N THR A 215 5.27 -5.63 20.94
CA THR A 215 6.42 -6.50 20.68
C THR A 215 6.04 -7.52 19.61
N ILE A 216 6.86 -7.55 18.57
CA ILE A 216 6.69 -8.42 17.40
C ILE A 216 7.76 -9.51 17.34
N GLY A 217 7.39 -10.65 16.76
CA GLY A 217 8.25 -11.81 16.56
C GLY A 217 7.93 -12.59 15.26
N PRO A 218 8.28 -13.88 15.20
CA PRO A 218 8.16 -14.66 13.97
C PRO A 218 6.72 -14.86 13.45
N GLY A 219 5.73 -14.91 14.35
CA GLY A 219 4.33 -14.95 13.96
C GLY A 219 3.91 -13.68 13.20
N ASP A 220 4.35 -12.51 13.69
CA ASP A 220 4.11 -11.23 13.03
C ASP A 220 4.77 -11.18 11.66
N PHE A 221 5.98 -11.73 11.51
CA PHE A 221 6.66 -11.82 10.22
C PHE A 221 5.78 -12.55 9.17
N LEU A 222 5.24 -13.72 9.52
CA LEU A 222 4.44 -14.52 8.59
C LEU A 222 3.12 -13.83 8.21
N VAL A 223 2.40 -13.24 9.18
CA VAL A 223 1.14 -12.55 8.88
C VAL A 223 1.37 -11.27 8.06
N HIS A 224 2.46 -10.54 8.27
CA HIS A 224 2.79 -9.37 7.45
C HIS A 224 3.10 -9.75 5.99
N HIS A 225 3.73 -10.91 5.75
CA HIS A 225 3.91 -11.42 4.39
C HIS A 225 2.60 -11.90 3.76
N ALA A 226 1.67 -12.45 4.55
CA ALA A 226 0.32 -12.76 4.08
C ALA A 226 -0.49 -11.50 3.73
N ILE A 227 -0.37 -10.43 4.53
CA ILE A 227 -0.96 -9.11 4.22
C ILE A 227 -0.34 -8.56 2.93
N ALA A 228 0.99 -8.61 2.81
CA ALA A 228 1.69 -8.19 1.59
C ALA A 228 1.19 -8.95 0.36
N LEU A 229 1.03 -10.28 0.46
CA LEU A 229 0.43 -11.10 -0.59
C LEU A 229 -0.97 -10.60 -0.97
N GLY A 230 -1.85 -10.40 0.01
CA GLY A 230 -3.21 -9.91 -0.21
C GLY A 230 -3.24 -8.55 -0.92
N LEU A 231 -2.39 -7.61 -0.50
CA LEU A 231 -2.27 -6.29 -1.13
C LEU A 231 -1.75 -6.38 -2.58
N HIS A 232 -0.73 -7.21 -2.84
CA HIS A 232 -0.17 -7.36 -4.19
C HIS A 232 -1.14 -8.06 -5.15
N VAL A 233 -1.82 -9.12 -4.70
CA VAL A 233 -2.83 -9.82 -5.52
C VAL A 233 -4.01 -8.90 -5.82
N THR A 234 -4.51 -8.18 -4.82
CA THR A 234 -5.60 -7.22 -5.01
C THR A 234 -5.19 -6.11 -5.99
N THR A 235 -3.98 -5.56 -5.83
CA THR A 235 -3.43 -4.55 -6.74
C THR A 235 -3.25 -5.11 -8.15
N LEU A 236 -2.74 -6.33 -8.31
CA LEU A 236 -2.60 -7.01 -9.59
C LEU A 236 -3.94 -7.09 -10.32
N ILE A 237 -4.99 -7.56 -9.64
CA ILE A 237 -6.34 -7.71 -10.22
C ILE A 237 -6.87 -6.35 -10.68
N LEU A 238 -6.80 -5.34 -9.81
CA LEU A 238 -7.31 -3.99 -10.09
C LEU A 238 -6.52 -3.27 -11.19
N VAL A 239 -5.19 -3.33 -11.15
CA VAL A 239 -4.30 -2.71 -12.15
C VAL A 239 -4.45 -3.40 -13.49
N LYS A 240 -4.44 -4.73 -13.55
CA LYS A 240 -4.65 -5.46 -14.80
C LYS A 240 -6.02 -5.15 -15.40
N GLY A 241 -7.06 -5.12 -14.56
CA GLY A 241 -8.41 -4.70 -14.98
C GLY A 241 -8.44 -3.30 -15.61
N ALA A 242 -7.78 -2.32 -14.98
CA ALA A 242 -7.72 -0.95 -15.47
C ALA A 242 -6.89 -0.82 -16.77
N LEU A 243 -5.71 -1.43 -16.83
CA LEU A 243 -4.79 -1.30 -17.98
C LEU A 243 -5.26 -2.06 -19.23
N ASP A 244 -6.06 -3.12 -19.06
CA ASP A 244 -6.70 -3.84 -20.16
C ASP A 244 -8.11 -3.35 -20.48
N ALA A 245 -8.64 -2.35 -19.76
CA ALA A 245 -10.01 -1.88 -19.91
C ALA A 245 -10.31 -1.34 -21.32
N ARG A 246 -9.33 -0.70 -21.97
CA ARG A 246 -9.50 -0.17 -23.34
C ARG A 246 -9.35 -1.24 -24.42
N GLY A 247 -8.68 -2.35 -24.11
CA GLY A 247 -8.38 -3.40 -25.08
C GLY A 247 -7.30 -4.36 -24.58
N SER A 248 -7.43 -5.62 -24.95
CA SER A 248 -6.45 -6.68 -24.74
C SER A 248 -6.23 -7.45 -26.04
N LYS A 249 -5.28 -8.40 -26.06
CA LYS A 249 -5.08 -9.27 -27.23
C LYS A 249 -6.32 -10.09 -27.58
N LEU A 250 -7.12 -10.48 -26.58
CA LEU A 250 -8.32 -11.31 -26.77
C LEU A 250 -9.54 -10.49 -27.24
N MET A 251 -9.61 -9.21 -26.86
CA MET A 251 -10.67 -8.27 -27.22
C MET A 251 -10.05 -6.87 -27.42
N PRO A 252 -9.56 -6.56 -28.63
CA PRO A 252 -8.82 -5.32 -28.91
C PRO A 252 -9.68 -4.05 -28.83
N ASP A 253 -10.97 -4.18 -29.09
CA ASP A 253 -11.98 -3.13 -29.20
C ASP A 253 -12.83 -2.97 -27.92
N LYS A 254 -12.34 -3.46 -26.77
CA LYS A 254 -13.07 -3.46 -25.50
C LYS A 254 -13.64 -2.09 -25.10
N LYS A 255 -12.92 -1.00 -25.38
CA LYS A 255 -13.40 0.37 -25.13
C LYS A 255 -14.78 0.67 -25.75
N ASP A 256 -15.14 0.03 -26.85
CA ASP A 256 -16.38 0.30 -27.59
C ASP A 256 -17.62 -0.31 -26.92
N PHE A 257 -17.41 -1.22 -25.96
CA PHE A 257 -18.46 -1.89 -25.17
C PHE A 257 -18.72 -1.21 -23.82
N GLY A 258 -17.88 -0.27 -23.41
CA GLY A 258 -17.97 0.41 -22.12
C GLY A 258 -17.34 -0.39 -20.97
N TYR A 259 -17.63 0.04 -19.74
CA TYR A 259 -16.97 -0.50 -18.53
C TYR A 259 -17.53 -1.87 -18.09
N ALA A 260 -18.84 -2.07 -18.23
CA ALA A 260 -19.51 -3.28 -17.78
C ALA A 260 -20.39 -3.84 -18.90
N PHE A 261 -20.11 -5.07 -19.31
CA PHE A 261 -20.84 -5.83 -20.31
C PHE A 261 -20.74 -7.33 -19.96
N PRO A 262 -21.67 -8.20 -20.40
CA PRO A 262 -21.72 -9.58 -19.93
C PRO A 262 -20.52 -10.45 -20.36
N CYS A 263 -20.17 -10.39 -21.64
CA CYS A 263 -19.04 -11.06 -22.29
C CYS A 263 -19.01 -10.67 -23.79
N ASP A 264 -18.05 -11.19 -24.56
CA ASP A 264 -18.06 -11.18 -26.04
C ASP A 264 -18.31 -12.59 -26.60
N GLY A 265 -19.24 -13.31 -25.97
CA GLY A 265 -19.70 -14.65 -26.37
C GLY A 265 -18.72 -15.80 -26.10
N PRO A 266 -19.11 -17.05 -26.43
CA PRO A 266 -18.30 -18.25 -26.20
C PRO A 266 -17.18 -18.45 -27.23
N GLY A 267 -17.06 -17.57 -28.23
CA GLY A 267 -16.01 -17.63 -29.24
C GLY A 267 -14.61 -17.40 -28.66
N ARG A 268 -13.57 -17.63 -29.47
CA ARG A 268 -12.15 -17.37 -29.12
C ARG A 268 -11.64 -18.05 -27.85
N GLY A 269 -12.25 -19.18 -27.47
CA GLY A 269 -11.91 -19.93 -26.25
C GLY A 269 -12.75 -19.58 -25.02
N GLY A 270 -13.72 -18.66 -25.16
CA GLY A 270 -14.56 -18.17 -24.07
C GLY A 270 -14.10 -16.80 -23.58
N THR A 271 -15.05 -15.89 -23.35
CA THR A 271 -14.81 -14.50 -22.91
C THR A 271 -15.60 -14.15 -21.65
N CYS A 272 -15.89 -15.17 -20.82
CA CYS A 272 -16.53 -14.97 -19.52
C CYS A 272 -15.59 -14.19 -18.57
N ASP A 273 -16.21 -13.41 -17.68
CA ASP A 273 -15.63 -12.37 -16.80
C ASP A 273 -15.18 -11.10 -17.54
#